data_AF-Q21Z90-F1
#
_entry.id   AF-Q21Z90-F1
#
_cell.length_a   1.000
_cell.length_b   1.000
_cell.length_c   1.000
_cell.angle_alpha   90.00
_cell.angle_beta   90.00
_cell.angle_gamma   90.00
#
_symmetry.space_group_name_H-M   'P 1'
#
loop_
_entity.id
_entity.type
_entity.pdbx_description
1 polymer ?
#
loop_
_entity_poly.entity_id
_entity_poly.type
_entity_poly.pdbx_seq_one_letter_code
_entity_poly.pdbx_strand_id
1 'polypeptide(L)'
;MKASASFPAGVPLPFLPMWIEGETLYSWAARFHELQGRTSSRQTGITLFGRSHAAADYAIPLGVAHFAALTRGQLGSPSEILMKRTALCELRPFLSISCWDSMLKRFVDTLRSENTRPTVGIRAGGIGERCPLRYCGDCIKDELAELGTSYWHLQHQLQCSVTCLKHQKPLEFPERRRTTWSLPHHANSFAKSASVSDRFLASALLLSRISEVCTQLNPIHIPTFADAATRSLLNQDVATTVPRRCGDALSAWFSQTQSSQVARVYYPDHADLISGRWIVQLLRSRCSIKPIHWLLLWAAILENVPEELALKQFGLAVNCQAVDSELADHWSELSNHMLYRFVHARHRASNASQEERHGIQ
;
A
#
# COMPACT_ATOMS: atom_id res chain seq x y z
N MET A 1 -14.83 -2.41 35.58
CA MET A 1 -15.71 -1.36 35.01
C MET A 1 -14.87 -0.10 34.80
N LYS A 2 -14.38 0.14 33.58
CA LYS A 2 -13.70 1.41 33.26
C LYS A 2 -14.74 2.34 32.63
N ALA A 3 -14.82 3.56 33.18
CA ALA A 3 -15.78 4.58 32.80
C ALA A 3 -15.78 4.80 31.28
N SER A 4 -16.97 4.77 30.69
CA SER A 4 -17.23 5.28 29.35
C SER A 4 -16.81 6.74 29.31
N ALA A 5 -15.83 7.07 28.46
CA ALA A 5 -15.45 8.46 28.23
C ALA A 5 -16.66 9.17 27.61
N SER A 6 -17.30 10.03 28.40
CA SER A 6 -18.35 10.93 27.92
C SER A 6 -17.68 12.00 27.05
N PHE A 7 -17.87 11.89 25.74
CA PHE A 7 -17.52 12.99 24.84
C PHE A 7 -18.44 14.17 25.15
N PRO A 8 -17.92 15.40 25.34
CA PRO A 8 -18.78 16.56 25.50
C PRO A 8 -19.68 16.63 24.28
N ALA A 9 -20.99 16.76 24.50
CA ALA A 9 -21.97 16.90 23.42
C ALA A 9 -21.57 18.14 22.60
N GLY A 10 -20.87 17.90 21.49
CA GLY A 10 -20.47 18.95 20.57
C GLY A 10 -21.71 19.65 20.04
N VAL A 11 -21.57 20.93 19.71
CA VAL A 11 -22.62 21.66 19.01
C VAL A 11 -23.04 20.82 17.79
N PRO A 12 -24.35 20.51 17.63
CA PRO A 12 -24.81 19.70 16.52
C PRO A 12 -24.41 20.36 15.20
N LEU A 13 -23.91 19.57 14.26
CA LEU A 13 -23.55 20.08 12.95
C LEU A 13 -24.82 20.63 12.26
N PRO A 14 -24.76 21.81 11.61
CA PRO A 14 -25.93 22.40 10.97
C PRO A 14 -26.45 21.57 9.79
N PHE A 15 -25.57 20.78 9.17
CA PHE A 15 -25.89 19.80 8.14
C PHE A 15 -24.85 18.67 8.18
N LEU A 16 -25.22 17.51 7.63
CA LEU A 16 -24.36 16.34 7.55
C LEU A 16 -24.31 15.84 6.10
N PRO A 17 -23.23 16.14 5.34
CA PRO A 17 -23.09 15.61 3.98
C PRO A 17 -23.03 14.08 3.98
N MET A 18 -23.69 13.45 3.01
CA MET A 18 -23.55 12.02 2.78
C MET A 18 -22.20 11.69 2.12
N TRP A 19 -21.71 10.48 2.37
CA TRP A 19 -20.54 9.94 1.69
C TRP A 19 -20.77 9.88 0.17
N ILE A 20 -19.75 10.26 -0.60
CA ILE A 20 -19.64 9.85 -2.00
C ILE A 20 -18.96 8.47 -2.05
N GLU A 21 -19.28 7.67 -3.07
CA GLU A 21 -18.66 6.35 -3.25
C GLU A 21 -17.15 6.48 -3.50
N GLY A 22 -16.35 5.66 -2.81
CA GLY A 22 -14.90 5.75 -2.85
C GLY A 22 -14.29 7.01 -2.22
N GLU A 23 -15.07 7.86 -1.56
CA GLU A 23 -14.58 9.08 -0.90
C GLU A 23 -13.77 8.78 0.37
N THR A 24 -12.67 9.50 0.58
CA THR A 24 -11.89 9.45 1.84
C THR A 24 -12.49 10.31 2.96
N LEU A 25 -12.21 9.96 4.21
CA LEU A 25 -12.56 10.77 5.39
C LEU A 25 -11.97 12.19 5.31
N TYR A 26 -10.74 12.32 4.79
CA TYR A 26 -10.13 13.63 4.55
C TYR A 26 -10.94 14.45 3.55
N SER A 27 -11.37 13.85 2.44
CA SER A 27 -12.20 14.52 1.43
C SER A 27 -13.52 15.01 2.00
N TRP A 28 -14.21 14.17 2.76
CA TRP A 28 -15.48 14.54 3.38
C TRP A 28 -15.29 15.74 4.32
N ALA A 29 -14.23 15.73 5.13
CA ALA A 29 -13.89 16.87 6.00
C ALA A 29 -13.58 18.14 5.19
N ALA A 30 -12.94 18.01 4.03
CA ALA A 30 -12.68 19.12 3.12
C ALA A 30 -13.95 19.67 2.45
N ARG A 31 -14.89 18.81 2.04
CA ARG A 31 -16.22 19.26 1.56
C ARG A 31 -17.00 19.96 2.65
N PHE A 32 -17.01 19.39 3.86
CA PHE A 32 -17.64 20.03 5.01
C PHE A 32 -17.02 21.42 5.29
N HIS A 33 -15.68 21.52 5.24
CA HIS A 33 -14.98 22.80 5.40
C HIS A 33 -15.40 23.83 4.35
N GLU A 34 -15.58 23.41 3.10
CA GLU A 34 -16.01 24.26 2.00
C GLU A 34 -17.46 24.74 2.15
N LEU A 35 -18.36 23.83 2.51
CA LEU A 35 -19.77 24.14 2.75
C LEU A 35 -19.97 25.08 3.96
N GLN A 36 -19.03 25.09 4.91
CA GLN A 36 -18.98 26.04 6.03
C GLN A 36 -18.34 27.39 5.66
N GLY A 37 -18.03 27.64 4.39
CA GLY A 37 -17.44 28.89 3.91
C GLY A 37 -15.94 29.04 4.19
N ARG A 38 -15.21 27.94 4.46
CA ARG A 38 -13.73 27.90 4.59
C ARG A 38 -13.14 28.83 5.66
N THR A 39 -13.89 29.15 6.70
CA THR A 39 -13.52 30.18 7.68
C THR A 39 -12.22 29.89 8.43
N SER A 40 -12.05 28.66 8.94
CA SER A 40 -10.84 28.26 9.66
C SER A 40 -10.61 26.76 9.63
N SER A 41 -9.54 26.32 8.96
CA SER A 41 -9.16 24.89 8.92
C SER A 41 -8.89 24.32 10.31
N ARG A 42 -8.30 25.14 11.21
CA ARG A 42 -8.09 24.80 12.62
C ARG A 42 -9.42 24.54 13.33
N GLN A 43 -10.39 25.44 13.16
CA GLN A 43 -11.70 25.29 13.79
C GLN A 43 -12.42 24.06 13.27
N THR A 44 -12.40 23.82 11.96
CA THR A 44 -12.97 22.60 11.37
C THR A 44 -12.32 21.33 11.93
N GLY A 45 -10.99 21.31 12.09
CA GLY A 45 -10.30 20.17 12.70
C GLY A 45 -10.69 19.94 14.17
N ILE A 46 -10.83 21.01 14.96
CA ILE A 46 -11.30 20.93 16.35
C ILE A 46 -12.73 20.40 16.41
N THR A 47 -13.61 20.94 15.58
CA THR A 47 -15.01 20.52 15.52
C THR A 47 -15.13 19.05 15.13
N LEU A 48 -14.51 18.64 14.02
CA LEU A 48 -14.69 17.30 13.44
C LEU A 48 -13.88 16.20 14.12
N PHE A 49 -12.70 16.50 14.67
CA PHE A 49 -11.75 15.50 15.18
C PHE A 49 -11.20 15.82 16.57
N GLY A 50 -11.62 16.94 17.17
CA GLY A 50 -11.08 17.41 18.45
C GLY A 50 -9.63 17.94 18.37
N ARG A 51 -9.10 18.19 17.16
CA ARG A 51 -7.67 18.51 16.93
C ARG A 51 -7.46 19.65 15.94
N SER A 52 -6.64 20.64 16.30
CA SER A 52 -6.34 21.82 15.47
C SER A 52 -5.57 21.50 14.18
N HIS A 53 -4.78 20.42 14.16
CA HIS A 53 -3.91 20.05 13.03
C HIS A 53 -4.39 18.81 12.28
N ALA A 54 -5.67 18.41 12.44
CA ALA A 54 -6.23 17.23 11.76
C ALA A 54 -6.13 17.31 10.22
N ALA A 55 -6.15 18.53 9.65
CA ALA A 55 -5.95 18.74 8.22
C ALA A 55 -4.58 18.27 7.71
N ALA A 56 -3.59 18.11 8.59
CA ALA A 56 -2.27 17.60 8.25
C ALA A 56 -2.21 16.05 8.30
N ASP A 57 -3.31 15.34 8.55
CA ASP A 57 -3.35 13.87 8.63
C ASP A 57 -4.17 13.30 7.48
N TYR A 58 -3.63 13.34 6.26
CA TYR A 58 -4.35 12.94 5.03
C TYR A 58 -4.74 11.45 4.98
N ALA A 59 -3.78 10.58 5.32
CA ALA A 59 -3.95 9.14 5.12
C ALA A 59 -4.87 8.52 6.18
N ILE A 60 -4.70 8.93 7.44
CA ILE A 60 -5.44 8.41 8.59
C ILE A 60 -5.59 9.54 9.64
N PRO A 61 -6.71 10.28 9.62
CA PRO A 61 -7.00 11.28 10.65
C PRO A 61 -7.09 10.62 12.04
N LEU A 62 -6.38 11.13 13.05
CA LEU A 62 -6.68 10.75 14.44
C LEU A 62 -7.94 11.48 14.91
N GLY A 63 -8.63 10.92 15.91
CA GLY A 63 -9.88 11.48 16.42
C GLY A 63 -11.13 10.94 15.72
N VAL A 64 -11.05 9.78 15.06
CA VAL A 64 -12.20 9.14 14.40
C VAL A 64 -13.32 8.81 15.40
N ALA A 65 -13.00 8.48 16.64
CA ALA A 65 -14.00 8.28 17.69
C ALA A 65 -14.82 9.55 17.95
N HIS A 66 -14.16 10.72 17.99
CA HIS A 66 -14.82 12.02 18.13
C HIS A 66 -15.71 12.31 16.92
N PHE A 67 -15.22 12.04 15.70
CA PHE A 67 -16.00 12.19 14.47
C PHE A 67 -17.27 11.32 14.48
N ALA A 68 -17.15 10.03 14.84
CA ALA A 68 -18.30 9.13 14.90
C ALA A 68 -19.32 9.56 15.96
N ALA A 69 -18.85 10.03 17.13
CA ALA A 69 -19.72 10.56 18.17
C ALA A 69 -20.46 11.83 17.72
N LEU A 70 -19.75 12.77 17.08
CA LEU A 70 -20.31 14.02 16.55
C LEU A 70 -21.41 13.74 15.51
N THR A 71 -21.19 12.76 14.65
CA THR A 71 -22.12 12.34 13.61
C THR A 71 -23.19 11.37 14.11
N ARG A 72 -23.20 11.07 15.42
CA ARG A 72 -24.12 10.11 16.07
C ARG A 72 -24.13 8.74 15.38
N GLY A 73 -22.99 8.33 14.82
CA GLY A 73 -22.83 7.08 14.08
C GLY A 73 -23.49 7.03 12.70
N GLN A 74 -24.15 8.11 12.23
CA GLN A 74 -24.83 8.13 10.93
C GLN A 74 -23.88 7.92 9.74
N LEU A 75 -22.61 8.27 9.90
CA LEU A 75 -21.57 8.07 8.88
C LEU A 75 -20.74 6.80 9.09
N GLY A 76 -21.17 5.92 10.01
CA GLY A 76 -20.52 4.66 10.34
C GLY A 76 -19.82 4.68 11.70
N SER A 77 -19.51 3.48 12.19
CA SER A 77 -18.67 3.29 13.37
C SER A 77 -17.21 3.68 13.10
N PRO A 78 -16.40 3.97 14.13
CA PRO A 78 -14.99 4.30 13.95
C PRO A 78 -14.21 3.25 13.14
N SER A 79 -14.46 1.96 13.41
CA SER A 79 -13.81 0.86 12.70
C SER A 79 -14.21 0.80 11.23
N GLU A 80 -15.49 1.01 10.91
CA GLU A 80 -15.97 1.05 9.52
C GLU A 80 -15.39 2.24 8.76
N ILE A 81 -15.30 3.40 9.39
CA ILE A 81 -14.70 4.60 8.79
C ILE A 81 -13.22 4.36 8.51
N LEU A 82 -12.46 3.85 9.47
CA LEU A 82 -11.05 3.51 9.27
C LEU A 82 -10.87 2.50 8.13
N MET A 83 -11.73 1.48 8.05
CA MET A 83 -11.63 0.45 7.02
C MET A 83 -12.11 0.91 5.63
N LYS A 84 -13.16 1.73 5.54
CA LYS A 84 -13.80 2.07 4.24
C LYS A 84 -13.44 3.45 3.71
N ARG A 85 -12.89 4.33 4.55
CA ARG A 85 -12.70 5.76 4.23
C ARG A 85 -11.26 6.23 4.47
N THR A 86 -10.33 5.32 4.77
CA THR A 86 -8.91 5.64 4.95
C THR A 86 -8.02 4.61 4.28
N ALA A 87 -6.80 5.01 3.92
CA ALA A 87 -5.84 4.11 3.29
C ALA A 87 -5.37 2.97 4.23
N LEU A 88 -5.76 2.99 5.51
CA LEU A 88 -5.46 1.90 6.47
C LEU A 88 -5.98 0.54 5.98
N CYS A 89 -7.01 0.53 5.12
CA CYS A 89 -7.54 -0.69 4.51
C CYS A 89 -6.48 -1.56 3.81
N GLU A 90 -5.42 -0.97 3.26
CA GLU A 90 -4.34 -1.69 2.57
C GLU A 90 -3.50 -2.56 3.52
N LEU A 91 -3.54 -2.28 4.83
CA LEU A 91 -2.86 -3.12 5.83
C LEU A 91 -3.68 -4.35 6.23
N ARG A 92 -5.01 -4.29 6.06
CA ARG A 92 -5.92 -5.34 6.56
C ARG A 92 -5.57 -6.73 6.04
N PRO A 93 -5.25 -6.94 4.74
CA PRO A 93 -4.91 -8.25 4.23
C PRO A 93 -3.61 -8.78 4.84
N PHE A 94 -2.67 -7.93 5.21
CA PHE A 94 -1.38 -8.39 5.72
C PHE A 94 -1.39 -8.69 7.22
N LEU A 95 -2.42 -8.28 7.95
CA LEU A 95 -2.50 -8.42 9.41
C LEU A 95 -3.44 -9.57 9.79
N SER A 96 -3.06 -10.31 10.84
CA SER A 96 -3.99 -11.22 11.50
C SER A 96 -5.17 -10.44 12.07
N ILE A 97 -6.31 -11.12 12.26
CA ILE A 97 -7.53 -10.52 12.80
C ILE A 97 -7.23 -9.86 14.16
N SER A 98 -6.51 -10.56 15.05
CA SER A 98 -6.15 -10.03 16.37
C SER A 98 -5.23 -8.82 16.31
N CYS A 99 -4.25 -8.81 15.39
CA CYS A 99 -3.36 -7.66 15.20
C CYS A 99 -4.12 -6.46 14.62
N TRP A 100 -5.02 -6.69 13.67
CA TRP A 100 -5.89 -5.67 13.09
C TRP A 100 -6.82 -5.04 14.13
N ASP A 101 -7.53 -5.86 14.91
CA ASP A 101 -8.44 -5.36 15.94
C ASP A 101 -7.70 -4.57 17.01
N SER A 102 -6.52 -5.06 17.43
CA SER A 102 -5.65 -4.35 18.36
C SER A 102 -5.18 -3.00 17.79
N MET A 103 -4.87 -2.95 16.49
CA MET A 103 -4.48 -1.73 15.79
C MET A 103 -5.63 -0.73 15.70
N LEU A 104 -6.81 -1.17 15.25
CA LEU A 104 -8.00 -0.33 15.18
C LEU A 104 -8.34 0.24 16.56
N LYS A 105 -8.33 -0.60 17.60
CA LYS A 105 -8.56 -0.16 18.96
C LYS A 105 -7.58 0.94 19.38
N ARG A 106 -6.29 0.81 19.07
CA ARG A 106 -5.30 1.88 19.34
C ARG A 106 -5.64 3.18 18.59
N PHE A 107 -6.06 3.11 17.33
CA PHE A 107 -6.47 4.30 16.57
C PHE A 107 -7.73 4.96 17.12
N VAL A 108 -8.70 4.17 17.58
CA VAL A 108 -9.95 4.66 18.18
C VAL A 108 -9.69 5.27 19.56
N ASP A 109 -8.87 4.62 20.39
CA ASP A 109 -8.57 5.03 21.76
C ASP A 109 -7.62 6.24 21.82
N THR A 110 -6.90 6.55 20.73
CA THR A 110 -6.01 7.72 20.67
C THR A 110 -6.83 9.01 20.62
N LEU A 111 -7.01 9.66 21.78
CA LEU A 111 -7.76 10.92 21.95
C LEU A 111 -6.99 12.02 22.70
N ARG A 112 -7.25 13.26 22.26
CA ARG A 112 -7.03 14.61 22.85
C ARG A 112 -5.63 15.06 23.32
N SER A 113 -4.80 14.27 23.99
CA SER A 113 -3.59 14.80 24.67
C SER A 113 -2.26 14.25 24.17
N GLU A 114 -2.28 13.11 23.50
CA GLU A 114 -1.08 12.44 23.03
C GLU A 114 -0.82 12.81 21.56
N ASN A 115 0.11 13.76 21.34
CA ASN A 115 0.66 14.03 20.00
C ASN A 115 1.43 12.83 19.40
N THR A 116 1.49 11.71 20.13
CA THR A 116 2.12 10.46 19.72
C THR A 116 1.12 9.64 18.93
N ARG A 117 1.29 9.61 17.59
CA ARG A 117 0.59 8.66 16.73
C ARG A 117 0.83 7.25 17.24
N PRO A 118 -0.19 6.36 17.21
CA PRO A 118 0.06 4.94 17.36
C PRO A 118 1.14 4.55 16.35
N THR A 119 2.26 4.04 16.84
CA THR A 119 3.15 3.26 16.01
C THR A 119 2.36 2.05 15.53
N VAL A 120 1.75 2.19 14.36
CA VAL A 120 1.64 1.09 13.42
C VAL A 120 3.07 0.60 13.30
N GLY A 121 3.37 -0.67 13.57
CA GLY A 121 4.74 -1.22 13.57
C GLY A 121 5.52 -1.04 12.26
N ILE A 122 4.98 -0.28 11.31
CA ILE A 122 5.57 0.22 10.08
C ILE A 122 6.55 1.35 10.42
N ARG A 123 7.64 1.04 11.11
CA ARG A 123 8.80 1.92 11.10
C ARG A 123 9.51 1.74 9.74
N ALA A 124 9.67 2.86 9.03
CA ALA A 124 10.16 3.02 7.66
C ALA A 124 9.13 2.71 6.56
N GLY A 125 8.51 3.77 6.02
CA GLY A 125 7.79 3.74 4.73
C GLY A 125 6.30 3.39 4.80
N GLY A 126 5.67 3.56 5.97
CA GLY A 126 4.28 3.16 6.20
C GLY A 126 3.22 4.13 5.74
N ILE A 127 1.98 3.62 5.71
CA ILE A 127 0.76 4.40 5.46
C ILE A 127 0.76 5.63 6.38
N GLY A 128 0.86 6.83 5.80
CA GLY A 128 0.87 8.09 6.54
C GLY A 128 2.25 8.73 6.81
N GLU A 129 3.36 8.11 6.37
CA GLU A 129 4.64 8.81 6.22
C GLU A 129 4.68 9.49 4.84
N ARG A 130 4.60 10.83 4.84
CA ARG A 130 5.06 11.74 3.77
C ARG A 130 4.51 11.55 2.35
N CYS A 131 3.57 10.64 2.09
CA CYS A 131 2.93 10.53 0.79
C CYS A 131 2.00 11.73 0.55
N PRO A 132 2.18 12.49 -0.54
CA PRO A 132 1.27 13.58 -0.88
C PRO A 132 -0.09 13.01 -1.30
N LEU A 133 -1.14 13.84 -1.19
CA LEU A 133 -2.45 13.49 -1.72
C LEU A 133 -2.37 13.39 -3.25
N ARG A 134 -2.89 12.29 -3.80
CA ARG A 134 -2.85 12.00 -5.24
C ARG A 134 -4.22 12.19 -5.88
N TYR A 135 -4.25 12.67 -7.11
CA TYR A 135 -5.48 12.88 -7.87
C TYR A 135 -5.27 12.64 -9.37
N CYS A 136 -6.39 12.58 -10.10
CA CYS A 136 -6.41 12.55 -11.55
C CYS A 136 -7.13 13.80 -12.06
N GLY A 137 -6.50 14.55 -12.98
CA GLY A 137 -7.11 15.73 -13.58
C GLY A 137 -8.41 15.43 -14.35
N ASP A 138 -8.55 14.24 -14.91
CA ASP A 138 -9.77 13.85 -15.63
C ASP A 138 -10.90 13.44 -14.67
N CYS A 139 -10.61 12.77 -13.54
CA CYS A 139 -11.61 12.60 -12.47
C CYS A 139 -12.16 13.94 -12.01
N ILE A 140 -11.30 14.94 -11.81
CA ILE A 140 -11.73 16.28 -11.40
C ILE A 140 -12.70 16.88 -12.41
N LYS A 141 -12.44 16.76 -13.72
CA LYS A 141 -13.33 17.29 -14.76
C LYS A 141 -14.68 16.58 -14.76
N ASP A 142 -14.68 15.25 -14.72
CA ASP A 142 -15.90 14.45 -14.70
C ASP A 142 -16.76 14.80 -13.47
N GLU A 143 -16.15 14.85 -12.29
CA GLU A 143 -16.84 15.13 -11.02
C GLU A 143 -17.38 16.56 -10.92
N LEU A 144 -16.63 17.55 -11.43
CA LEU A 144 -17.11 18.93 -11.48
C LEU A 144 -18.32 19.06 -12.41
N ALA A 145 -18.35 18.31 -13.52
CA ALA A 145 -19.48 18.31 -14.44
C ALA A 145 -20.71 17.59 -13.86
N GLU A 146 -20.51 16.47 -13.15
CA GLU A 146 -21.60 15.63 -12.63
C GLU A 146 -22.12 16.06 -11.25
N LEU A 147 -21.21 16.41 -10.34
CA LEU A 147 -21.50 16.64 -8.92
C LEU A 147 -21.34 18.11 -8.51
N GLY A 148 -20.77 18.95 -9.39
CA GLY A 148 -20.42 20.34 -9.07
C GLY A 148 -19.24 20.48 -8.10
N THR A 149 -18.61 19.38 -7.70
CA THR A 149 -17.46 19.36 -6.78
C THR A 149 -16.62 18.11 -7.03
N SER A 150 -15.31 18.21 -6.78
CA SER A 150 -14.39 17.07 -6.87
C SER A 150 -14.01 16.54 -5.50
N TYR A 151 -13.58 15.29 -5.39
CA TYR A 151 -13.28 14.66 -4.10
C TYR A 151 -12.01 13.79 -4.13
N TRP A 152 -11.39 13.58 -2.96
CA TRP A 152 -10.23 12.68 -2.88
C TRP A 152 -10.70 11.23 -2.81
N HIS A 153 -10.48 10.50 -3.91
CA HIS A 153 -10.73 9.06 -3.96
C HIS A 153 -9.77 8.28 -3.07
N LEU A 154 -10.31 7.31 -2.33
CA LEU A 154 -9.57 6.36 -1.52
C LEU A 154 -8.59 5.54 -2.36
N GLN A 155 -9.04 5.09 -3.53
CA GLN A 155 -8.25 4.31 -4.47
C GLN A 155 -6.95 5.04 -4.87
N HIS A 156 -7.00 6.36 -5.08
CA HIS A 156 -5.81 7.15 -5.40
C HIS A 156 -4.86 7.32 -4.20
N GLN A 157 -5.33 7.10 -2.97
CA GLN A 157 -4.51 7.28 -1.76
C GLN A 157 -3.80 6.01 -1.29
N LEU A 158 -4.12 4.83 -1.82
CA LEU A 158 -3.42 3.57 -1.52
C LEU A 158 -1.93 3.71 -1.88
N GLN A 159 -1.03 3.11 -1.10
CA GLN A 159 0.41 3.25 -1.28
C GLN A 159 0.79 2.95 -2.74
N CYS A 160 0.49 1.76 -3.23
CA CYS A 160 0.90 1.35 -4.58
C CYS A 160 0.03 1.90 -5.72
N SER A 161 -0.99 2.71 -5.43
CA SER A 161 -1.83 3.34 -6.46
C SER A 161 -1.15 4.57 -7.05
N VAL A 162 -0.45 4.37 -8.17
CA VAL A 162 0.33 5.39 -8.88
C VAL A 162 -0.35 5.86 -10.15
N THR A 163 -1.36 5.14 -10.63
CA THR A 163 -2.18 5.48 -11.80
C THR A 163 -3.66 5.46 -11.44
N CYS A 164 -4.42 6.35 -12.07
CA CYS A 164 -5.88 6.26 -12.03
C CYS A 164 -6.33 5.06 -12.87
N LEU A 165 -7.03 4.09 -12.28
CA LEU A 165 -7.51 2.92 -13.02
C LEU A 165 -8.72 3.24 -13.93
N LYS A 166 -9.48 4.30 -13.62
CA LYS A 166 -10.57 4.79 -14.48
C LYS A 166 -10.05 5.38 -15.79
N HIS A 167 -9.10 6.31 -15.71
CA HIS A 167 -8.59 7.06 -16.88
C HIS A 167 -7.24 6.54 -17.41
N GLN A 168 -6.65 5.54 -16.75
CA GLN A 168 -5.37 4.91 -17.10
C GLN A 168 -4.21 5.92 -17.26
N LYS A 169 -4.17 6.93 -16.39
CA LYS A 169 -3.16 7.98 -16.39
C LYS A 169 -2.38 8.03 -15.08
N PRO A 170 -1.10 8.42 -15.11
CA PRO A 170 -0.32 8.68 -13.89
C PRO A 170 -1.05 9.64 -12.96
N LEU A 171 -1.08 9.34 -11.66
CA LEU A 171 -1.64 10.24 -10.66
C LEU A 171 -0.71 11.42 -10.43
N GLU A 172 -1.33 12.58 -10.28
CA GLU A 172 -0.68 13.85 -9.99
C GLU A 172 -0.74 14.12 -8.48
N PHE A 173 0.18 14.95 -7.99
CA PHE A 173 0.19 15.37 -6.59
C PHE A 173 0.66 16.82 -6.46
N PRO A 174 0.16 17.57 -5.46
CA PRO A 174 0.57 18.95 -5.25
C PRO A 174 2.02 19.02 -4.75
N GLU A 175 2.79 19.98 -5.23
CA GLU A 175 4.21 20.15 -4.85
C GLU A 175 4.41 20.40 -3.35
N ARG A 176 3.42 21.03 -2.70
CA ARG A 176 3.49 21.41 -1.30
C ARG A 176 2.35 20.79 -0.51
N ARG A 177 2.74 20.23 0.62
CA ARG A 177 1.81 19.75 1.64
C ARG A 177 1.04 20.93 2.23
N ARG A 178 -0.28 20.92 2.09
CA ARG A 178 -1.16 21.93 2.70
C ARG A 178 -1.62 21.48 4.07
N THR A 179 -1.49 22.33 5.08
CA THR A 179 -2.04 22.08 6.42
C THR A 179 -3.49 22.56 6.55
N THR A 180 -4.17 22.72 5.41
CA THR A 180 -5.55 23.19 5.29
C THR A 180 -6.41 22.12 4.65
N TRP A 181 -7.71 22.14 4.92
CA TRP A 181 -8.65 21.26 4.22
C TRP A 181 -8.89 21.81 2.81
N SER A 182 -8.59 21.03 1.79
CA SER A 182 -8.80 21.42 0.40
C SER A 182 -9.22 20.25 -0.46
N LEU A 183 -10.16 20.47 -1.37
CA LEU A 183 -10.55 19.50 -2.40
C LEU A 183 -9.57 19.51 -3.58
N PRO A 184 -9.53 18.44 -4.39
CA PRO A 184 -8.55 18.31 -5.47
C PRO A 184 -8.55 19.50 -6.45
N HIS A 185 -9.73 19.99 -6.86
CA HIS A 185 -9.84 21.13 -7.77
C HIS A 185 -9.27 22.45 -7.23
N HIS A 186 -9.15 22.60 -5.90
CA HIS A 186 -8.47 23.74 -5.27
C HIS A 186 -6.97 23.50 -5.02
N ALA A 187 -6.51 22.25 -5.11
CA ALA A 187 -5.12 21.86 -4.96
C ALA A 187 -4.35 21.90 -6.31
N ASN A 188 -5.06 21.96 -7.43
CA ASN A 188 -4.56 21.84 -8.80
C ASN A 188 -3.68 23.02 -9.30
N SER A 189 -3.40 24.04 -8.49
CA SER A 189 -2.78 25.27 -9.00
C SER A 189 -1.32 25.13 -9.47
N PHE A 190 -0.62 24.03 -9.13
CA PHE A 190 0.76 23.74 -9.56
C PHE A 190 1.02 22.23 -9.53
N ALA A 191 0.43 21.49 -10.48
CA ALA A 191 0.63 20.04 -10.57
C ALA A 191 2.02 19.71 -11.12
N LYS A 192 2.79 18.90 -10.39
CA LYS A 192 3.82 18.07 -11.04
C LYS A 192 3.12 16.78 -11.46
N SER A 193 2.99 16.56 -12.76
CA SER A 193 2.82 15.19 -13.24
C SER A 193 4.11 14.46 -12.90
N ALA A 194 4.03 13.40 -12.11
CA ALA A 194 5.04 12.36 -12.19
C ALA A 194 5.05 11.89 -13.64
N SER A 195 6.03 12.34 -14.44
CA SER A 195 6.17 11.91 -15.83
C SER A 195 6.69 10.47 -15.81
N VAL A 196 5.81 9.53 -15.46
CA VAL A 196 6.03 8.12 -15.80
C VAL A 196 6.02 8.10 -17.31
N SER A 197 7.19 7.93 -17.92
CA SER A 197 7.29 7.78 -19.36
C SER A 197 6.39 6.64 -19.82
N ASP A 198 5.78 6.75 -21.00
CA ASP A 198 4.85 5.76 -21.55
C ASP A 198 5.38 4.31 -21.47
N ARG A 199 6.71 4.13 -21.58
CA ARG A 199 7.40 2.84 -21.41
C ARG A 199 7.18 2.14 -20.06
N PHE A 200 6.74 2.83 -19.00
CA PHE A 200 6.52 2.26 -17.67
C PHE A 200 5.05 2.28 -17.24
N LEU A 201 4.15 2.79 -18.10
CA LEU A 201 2.74 2.95 -17.76
C LEU A 201 2.08 1.59 -17.46
N ALA A 202 2.40 0.54 -18.22
CA ALA A 202 1.87 -0.80 -18.01
C ALA A 202 2.21 -1.35 -16.60
N SER A 203 3.47 -1.22 -16.16
CA SER A 203 3.86 -1.64 -14.81
C SER A 203 3.25 -0.77 -13.72
N ALA A 204 3.07 0.53 -13.96
CA ALA A 204 2.39 1.42 -13.02
C ALA A 204 0.89 1.08 -12.88
N LEU A 205 0.23 0.71 -13.98
CA LEU A 205 -1.15 0.20 -13.99
C LEU A 205 -1.24 -1.13 -13.24
N LEU A 206 -0.35 -2.08 -13.54
CA LEU A 206 -0.30 -3.37 -12.85
C LEU A 206 -0.12 -3.20 -11.34
N LEU A 207 0.82 -2.35 -10.91
CA LEU A 207 1.05 -2.04 -9.50
C LEU A 207 -0.20 -1.46 -8.82
N SER A 208 -0.90 -0.55 -9.51
CA SER A 208 -2.12 0.06 -9.00
C SER A 208 -3.28 -0.93 -8.93
N ARG A 209 -3.43 -1.84 -9.91
CA ARG A 209 -4.44 -2.91 -9.90
C ARG A 209 -4.17 -3.93 -8.80
N ILE A 210 -2.92 -4.36 -8.63
CA ILE A 210 -2.52 -5.26 -7.55
C ILE A 210 -2.85 -4.65 -6.18
N SER A 211 -2.59 -3.34 -6.01
CA SER A 211 -2.96 -2.60 -4.80
C SER A 211 -4.47 -2.60 -4.54
N GLU A 212 -5.28 -2.28 -5.57
CA GLU A 212 -6.74 -2.27 -5.46
C GLU A 212 -7.30 -3.65 -5.11
N VAL A 213 -6.90 -4.68 -5.87
CA VAL A 213 -7.33 -6.07 -5.63
C VAL A 213 -6.97 -6.48 -4.21
N CYS A 214 -5.78 -6.13 -3.73
CA CYS A 214 -5.35 -6.48 -2.37
C CYS A 214 -6.31 -5.95 -1.29
N THR A 215 -6.83 -4.72 -1.41
CA THR A 215 -7.74 -4.14 -0.40
C THR A 215 -9.07 -4.88 -0.23
N GLN A 216 -9.45 -5.72 -1.19
CA GLN A 216 -10.71 -6.48 -1.19
C GLN A 216 -10.54 -7.89 -0.64
N LEU A 217 -9.33 -8.29 -0.24
CA LEU A 217 -9.01 -9.67 0.12
C LEU A 217 -9.15 -9.93 1.63
N ASN A 218 -9.38 -11.20 1.94
CA ASN A 218 -9.22 -11.75 3.28
C ASN A 218 -7.75 -11.67 3.73
N PRO A 219 -7.47 -11.79 5.04
CA PRO A 219 -6.10 -11.85 5.52
C PRO A 219 -5.26 -12.91 4.79
N ILE A 220 -4.16 -12.45 4.20
CA ILE A 220 -3.16 -13.20 3.45
C ILE A 220 -2.35 -14.04 4.42
N HIS A 221 -2.22 -15.32 4.10
CA HIS A 221 -1.28 -16.18 4.80
C HIS A 221 0.15 -15.89 4.31
N ILE A 222 0.85 -15.00 5.02
CA ILE A 222 2.17 -14.49 4.59
C ILE A 222 3.19 -15.59 4.27
N PRO A 223 3.26 -16.73 5.00
CA PRO A 223 4.20 -17.78 4.65
C PRO A 223 4.00 -18.34 3.24
N THR A 224 2.79 -18.76 2.90
CA THR A 224 2.49 -19.31 1.56
C THR A 224 2.64 -18.27 0.47
N PHE A 225 2.32 -17.00 0.78
CA PHE A 225 2.55 -15.88 -0.13
C PHE A 225 4.04 -15.64 -0.43
N ALA A 226 4.90 -15.73 0.59
CA ALA A 226 6.35 -15.68 0.43
C ALA A 226 6.89 -16.87 -0.37
N ASP A 227 6.35 -18.06 -0.15
CA ASP A 227 6.75 -19.27 -0.87
C ASP A 227 6.40 -19.16 -2.36
N ALA A 228 5.21 -18.65 -2.69
CA ALA A 228 4.77 -18.41 -4.06
C ALA A 228 5.66 -17.37 -4.77
N ALA A 229 6.02 -16.29 -4.09
CA ALA A 229 6.96 -15.30 -4.63
C ALA A 229 8.34 -15.94 -4.90
N THR A 230 8.83 -16.74 -3.95
CA THR A 230 10.12 -17.42 -4.08
C THR A 230 10.14 -18.41 -5.26
N ARG A 231 9.08 -19.21 -5.43
CA ARG A 231 8.94 -20.11 -6.58
C ARG A 231 8.91 -19.35 -7.91
N SER A 232 8.21 -18.22 -7.95
CA SER A 232 8.15 -17.39 -9.16
C SER A 232 9.54 -16.84 -9.53
N LEU A 233 10.31 -16.39 -8.54
CA LEU A 233 11.69 -15.92 -8.74
C LEU A 233 12.63 -17.05 -9.19
N LEU A 234 12.46 -18.27 -8.69
CA LEU A 234 13.23 -19.44 -9.14
C LEU A 234 12.89 -19.82 -10.58
N ASN A 235 11.61 -19.84 -10.95
CA ASN A 235 11.15 -20.21 -12.29
C ASN A 235 11.59 -19.19 -13.37
N GLN A 236 11.90 -17.95 -12.97
CA GLN A 236 12.42 -16.90 -13.84
C GLN A 236 13.95 -16.84 -13.85
N ASP A 237 14.64 -17.79 -13.22
CA ASP A 237 16.11 -17.82 -13.06
C ASP A 237 16.69 -16.57 -12.35
N VAL A 238 15.85 -15.84 -11.61
CA VAL A 238 16.23 -14.62 -10.87
C VAL A 238 16.89 -14.97 -9.53
N ALA A 239 16.36 -15.99 -8.85
CA ALA A 239 16.91 -16.50 -7.61
C ALA A 239 17.66 -17.82 -7.84
N THR A 240 18.68 -18.07 -7.04
CA THR A 240 19.39 -19.36 -7.02
C THR A 240 19.41 -19.92 -5.61
N THR A 241 19.58 -21.23 -5.49
CA THR A 241 19.65 -21.94 -4.20
C THR A 241 20.94 -21.64 -3.40
N VAL A 242 21.83 -20.76 -3.89
CA VAL A 242 23.15 -20.48 -3.29
C VAL A 242 23.15 -19.17 -2.45
N PRO A 243 23.41 -19.23 -1.12
CA PRO A 243 23.09 -18.13 -0.20
C PRO A 243 23.88 -16.82 -0.38
N ARG A 244 25.16 -16.88 -0.75
CA ARG A 244 26.04 -15.69 -0.80
C ARG A 244 25.87 -14.84 -2.07
N ARG A 245 25.23 -15.37 -3.12
CA ARG A 245 25.04 -14.65 -4.39
C ARG A 245 23.61 -14.14 -4.59
N CYS A 246 22.64 -14.67 -3.85
CA CYS A 246 21.23 -14.37 -4.06
C CYS A 246 20.84 -12.92 -3.67
N GLY A 247 21.42 -12.36 -2.60
CA GLY A 247 21.07 -11.01 -2.15
C GLY A 247 21.45 -9.89 -3.12
N ASP A 248 22.71 -9.86 -3.55
CA ASP A 248 23.18 -8.87 -4.53
C ASP A 248 22.52 -9.07 -5.90
N ALA A 249 22.30 -10.34 -6.30
CA ALA A 249 21.59 -10.66 -7.54
C ALA A 249 20.13 -10.18 -7.53
N LEU A 250 19.39 -10.40 -6.43
CA LEU A 250 18.00 -9.93 -6.30
C LEU A 250 17.90 -8.40 -6.31
N SER A 251 18.81 -7.72 -5.61
CA SER A 251 18.86 -6.26 -5.61
C SER A 251 19.22 -5.70 -6.99
N ALA A 252 20.17 -6.34 -7.68
CA ALA A 252 20.57 -5.97 -9.04
C ALA A 252 19.44 -6.22 -10.05
N TRP A 253 18.75 -7.36 -9.97
CA TRP A 253 17.57 -7.67 -10.77
C TRP A 253 16.48 -6.64 -10.53
N PHE A 254 16.07 -6.44 -9.27
CA PHE A 254 14.97 -5.53 -8.94
C PHE A 254 15.26 -4.11 -9.42
N SER A 255 16.49 -3.62 -9.26
CA SER A 255 16.87 -2.28 -9.72
C SER A 255 16.69 -2.06 -11.22
N GLN A 256 16.69 -3.13 -12.03
CA GLN A 256 16.49 -3.09 -13.48
C GLN A 256 15.02 -3.21 -13.89
N THR A 257 14.14 -3.60 -12.97
CA THR A 257 12.70 -3.77 -13.25
C THR A 257 12.00 -2.45 -13.52
N GLN A 258 10.94 -2.49 -14.31
CA GLN A 258 10.07 -1.33 -14.54
C GLN A 258 9.39 -0.88 -13.24
N SER A 259 9.05 -1.84 -12.37
CA SER A 259 8.48 -1.57 -11.04
C SER A 259 9.41 -0.73 -10.16
N SER A 260 10.73 -0.98 -10.19
CA SER A 260 11.72 -0.12 -9.52
C SER A 260 11.78 1.29 -10.12
N GLN A 261 11.62 1.43 -11.45
CA GLN A 261 11.56 2.75 -12.09
C GLN A 261 10.32 3.55 -11.67
N VAL A 262 9.16 2.88 -11.58
CA VAL A 262 7.94 3.48 -11.02
C VAL A 262 8.17 3.92 -9.57
N ALA A 263 8.79 3.08 -8.74
CA ALA A 263 9.12 3.43 -7.36
C ALA A 263 10.05 4.64 -7.25
N ARG A 264 11.04 4.82 -8.16
CA ARG A 264 11.91 6.01 -8.19
C ARG A 264 11.14 7.31 -8.41
N VAL A 265 10.11 7.26 -9.24
CA VAL A 265 9.30 8.44 -9.59
C VAL A 265 8.40 8.87 -8.43
N TYR A 266 7.72 7.92 -7.78
CA TYR A 266 6.74 8.22 -6.72
C TYR A 266 7.33 8.24 -5.31
N TYR A 267 8.49 7.61 -5.10
CA TYR A 267 9.16 7.49 -3.81
C TYR A 267 10.65 7.85 -3.89
N PRO A 268 11.03 9.02 -4.44
CA PRO A 268 12.43 9.37 -4.66
C PRO A 268 13.25 9.42 -3.36
N ASP A 269 12.62 9.79 -2.24
CA ASP A 269 13.26 9.87 -0.92
C ASP A 269 13.42 8.49 -0.23
N HIS A 270 12.86 7.42 -0.81
CA HIS A 270 12.89 6.08 -0.25
C HIS A 270 13.90 5.18 -0.99
N ALA A 271 15.19 5.49 -0.82
CA ALA A 271 16.29 4.74 -1.43
C ALA A 271 16.22 3.22 -1.13
N ASP A 272 15.72 2.84 0.05
CA ASP A 272 15.50 1.43 0.40
C ASP A 272 14.56 0.74 -0.59
N LEU A 273 13.35 1.29 -0.79
CA LEU A 273 12.33 0.76 -1.72
C LEU A 273 12.90 0.60 -3.13
N ILE A 274 13.68 1.58 -3.58
CA ILE A 274 14.27 1.62 -4.92
C ILE A 274 15.35 0.54 -5.12
N SER A 275 16.13 0.24 -4.08
CA SER A 275 17.32 -0.61 -4.16
C SER A 275 17.03 -2.12 -4.27
N GLY A 276 15.88 -2.57 -3.78
CA GLY A 276 15.57 -4.00 -3.67
C GLY A 276 16.37 -4.76 -2.60
N ARG A 277 17.23 -4.10 -1.81
CA ARG A 277 17.99 -4.75 -0.71
C ARG A 277 17.10 -5.37 0.36
N TRP A 278 15.87 -4.87 0.46
CA TRP A 278 14.84 -5.39 1.35
C TRP A 278 14.27 -6.75 0.96
N ILE A 279 14.41 -7.19 -0.30
CA ILE A 279 13.72 -8.40 -0.83
C ILE A 279 14.11 -9.64 -0.04
N VAL A 280 15.41 -9.85 0.17
CA VAL A 280 15.90 -10.98 0.97
C VAL A 280 15.29 -10.94 2.34
N GLN A 281 15.40 -9.81 3.05
CA GLN A 281 14.86 -9.70 4.41
C GLN A 281 13.34 -9.89 4.44
N LEU A 282 12.60 -9.42 3.43
CA LEU A 282 11.15 -9.54 3.34
C LEU A 282 10.72 -11.01 3.25
N LEU A 283 11.29 -11.76 2.29
CA LEU A 283 11.00 -13.19 2.09
C LEU A 283 11.37 -14.01 3.34
N ARG A 284 12.45 -13.62 4.02
CA ARG A 284 13.02 -14.32 5.16
C ARG A 284 12.28 -14.11 6.46
N SER A 285 12.01 -12.85 6.77
CA SER A 285 11.31 -12.46 7.99
C SER A 285 9.81 -12.70 7.89
N ARG A 286 9.30 -12.96 6.66
CA ARG A 286 7.88 -13.11 6.36
C ARG A 286 7.08 -11.96 7.01
N CYS A 287 7.61 -10.74 6.88
CA CYS A 287 7.11 -9.57 7.60
C CYS A 287 5.79 -9.09 6.97
N SER A 288 4.70 -9.24 7.72
CA SER A 288 3.36 -8.75 7.38
C SER A 288 3.26 -7.23 7.31
N ILE A 289 4.07 -6.50 8.08
CA ILE A 289 3.82 -5.07 8.35
C ILE A 289 4.37 -4.16 7.23
N LYS A 290 4.73 -4.72 6.07
CA LYS A 290 5.28 -3.98 4.92
C LYS A 290 4.51 -4.25 3.60
N PRO A 291 3.23 -3.84 3.48
CA PRO A 291 2.42 -4.08 2.27
C PRO A 291 3.08 -3.58 0.99
N ILE A 292 3.57 -2.33 0.97
CA ILE A 292 4.23 -1.75 -0.21
C ILE A 292 5.38 -2.61 -0.73
N HIS A 293 6.17 -3.25 0.14
CA HIS A 293 7.29 -4.08 -0.30
C HIS A 293 6.79 -5.36 -0.97
N TRP A 294 5.74 -5.98 -0.41
CA TRP A 294 5.10 -7.14 -1.00
C TRP A 294 4.46 -6.84 -2.35
N LEU A 295 3.65 -5.78 -2.43
CA LEU A 295 2.96 -5.38 -3.65
C LEU A 295 3.96 -5.00 -4.75
N LEU A 296 5.03 -4.29 -4.39
CA LEU A 296 6.09 -3.91 -5.32
C LEU A 296 6.91 -5.12 -5.81
N LEU A 297 7.20 -6.10 -4.93
CA LEU A 297 7.84 -7.35 -5.32
C LEU A 297 6.98 -8.12 -6.32
N TRP A 298 5.69 -8.28 -6.04
CA TRP A 298 4.79 -9.01 -6.93
C TRP A 298 4.57 -8.29 -8.26
N ALA A 299 4.45 -6.96 -8.26
CA ALA A 299 4.43 -6.19 -9.51
C ALA A 299 5.70 -6.43 -10.34
N ALA A 300 6.88 -6.46 -9.71
CA ALA A 300 8.16 -6.74 -10.38
C ALA A 300 8.26 -8.18 -10.92
N ILE A 301 7.77 -9.18 -10.18
CA ILE A 301 7.72 -10.58 -10.63
C ILE A 301 6.82 -10.73 -11.87
N LEU A 302 5.76 -9.92 -11.95
CA LEU A 302 4.69 -10.06 -12.94
C LEU A 302 4.79 -9.05 -14.10
N GLU A 303 5.78 -8.16 -14.12
CA GLU A 303 5.80 -7.03 -15.07
C GLU A 303 5.94 -7.41 -16.54
N ASN A 304 6.41 -8.63 -16.82
CA ASN A 304 6.51 -9.19 -18.18
C ASN A 304 5.34 -10.13 -18.54
N VAL A 305 4.35 -10.25 -17.66
CA VAL A 305 3.16 -11.10 -17.84
C VAL A 305 2.00 -10.21 -18.29
N PRO A 306 1.17 -10.64 -19.27
CA PRO A 306 -0.05 -9.91 -19.62
C PRO A 306 -0.93 -9.64 -18.39
N GLU A 307 -1.49 -8.43 -18.29
CA GLU A 307 -2.16 -7.94 -17.08
C GLU A 307 -3.21 -8.91 -16.52
N GLU A 308 -4.08 -9.47 -17.37
CA GLU A 308 -5.13 -10.41 -16.96
C GLU A 308 -4.54 -11.67 -16.29
N LEU A 309 -3.48 -12.22 -16.88
CA LEU A 309 -2.79 -13.40 -16.34
C LEU A 309 -2.00 -13.04 -15.08
N ALA A 310 -1.40 -11.85 -15.03
CA ALA A 310 -0.71 -11.35 -13.85
C ALA A 310 -1.64 -11.23 -12.65
N LEU A 311 -2.84 -10.65 -12.83
CA LEU A 311 -3.84 -10.54 -11.77
C LEU A 311 -4.37 -11.90 -11.34
N LYS A 312 -4.55 -12.85 -12.27
CA LYS A 312 -4.91 -14.24 -11.94
C LYS A 312 -3.84 -14.92 -11.11
N GLN A 313 -2.56 -14.81 -11.50
CA GLN A 313 -1.44 -15.37 -10.76
C GLN A 313 -1.29 -14.74 -9.36
N PHE A 314 -1.43 -13.42 -9.26
CA PHE A 314 -1.45 -12.72 -7.99
C PHE A 314 -2.61 -13.18 -7.09
N GLY A 315 -3.81 -13.32 -7.64
CA GLY A 315 -4.99 -13.82 -6.92
C GLY A 315 -4.81 -15.25 -6.40
N LEU A 316 -4.19 -16.14 -7.19
CA LEU A 316 -3.83 -17.49 -6.75
C LEU A 316 -2.82 -17.47 -5.59
N ALA A 317 -1.80 -16.62 -5.69
CA ALA A 317 -0.79 -16.46 -4.65
C ALA A 317 -1.39 -15.96 -3.32
N VAL A 318 -2.37 -15.05 -3.38
CA VAL A 318 -3.05 -14.55 -2.18
C VAL A 318 -3.99 -15.60 -1.57
N ASN A 319 -4.77 -16.30 -2.39
CA ASN A 319 -5.83 -17.19 -1.92
C ASN A 319 -5.36 -18.60 -1.51
N CYS A 320 -4.05 -18.88 -1.56
CA CYS A 320 -3.50 -20.21 -1.28
C CYS A 320 -4.17 -21.34 -2.09
N GLN A 321 -4.72 -21.03 -3.27
CA GLN A 321 -5.17 -22.07 -4.19
C GLN A 321 -3.92 -22.67 -4.83
N ALA A 322 -3.53 -23.82 -4.28
CA ALA A 322 -2.30 -24.53 -4.56
C ALA A 322 -2.05 -24.70 -6.07
N VAL A 323 -0.78 -24.58 -6.46
CA VAL A 323 -0.31 -25.39 -7.59
C VAL A 323 0.04 -26.75 -6.98
N ASP A 324 -0.79 -27.75 -7.26
CA ASP A 324 -0.50 -29.15 -6.95
C ASP A 324 0.86 -29.57 -7.55
N SER A 325 1.69 -30.24 -6.73
CA SER A 325 2.29 -31.54 -7.06
C SER A 325 3.35 -31.88 -6.00
N GLU A 326 3.06 -32.83 -5.11
CA GLU A 326 3.98 -33.72 -4.34
C GLU A 326 5.16 -33.13 -3.52
N LEU A 327 5.45 -31.84 -3.62
CA LEU A 327 6.59 -31.17 -3.00
C LEU A 327 6.16 -30.14 -1.95
N ALA A 328 4.86 -29.89 -1.75
CA ALA A 328 4.35 -28.85 -0.84
C ALA A 328 4.86 -29.01 0.60
N ASP A 329 4.93 -30.25 1.09
CA ASP A 329 5.44 -30.57 2.43
C ASP A 329 6.96 -30.34 2.53
N HIS A 330 7.73 -30.62 1.47
CA HIS A 330 9.17 -30.31 1.41
C HIS A 330 9.47 -28.83 1.12
N TRP A 331 8.57 -28.09 0.46
CA TRP A 331 8.81 -26.70 0.06
C TRP A 331 8.70 -25.72 1.21
N SER A 332 7.84 -25.96 2.20
CA SER A 332 7.76 -25.08 3.39
C SER A 332 9.05 -25.15 4.20
N GLU A 333 9.67 -26.34 4.28
CA GLU A 333 11.00 -26.54 4.83
C GLU A 333 12.07 -25.94 3.90
N LEU A 334 12.06 -26.19 2.59
CA LEU A 334 13.01 -25.63 1.63
C LEU A 334 12.94 -24.11 1.49
N SER A 335 11.77 -23.47 1.66
CA SER A 335 11.61 -22.01 1.61
C SER A 335 12.06 -21.34 2.90
N ASN A 336 11.80 -21.98 4.05
CA ASN A 336 12.41 -21.59 5.32
C ASN A 336 13.95 -21.78 5.29
N HIS A 337 14.42 -22.81 4.58
CA HIS A 337 15.85 -23.12 4.40
C HIS A 337 16.53 -22.38 3.25
N MET A 338 15.78 -21.77 2.32
CA MET A 338 16.33 -21.00 1.20
C MET A 338 17.04 -19.72 1.65
N LEU A 339 17.04 -19.44 2.95
CA LEU A 339 17.88 -18.41 3.52
C LEU A 339 18.78 -18.85 4.69
N TYR A 340 18.89 -20.14 5.03
CA TYR A 340 20.10 -20.74 5.66
C TYR A 340 20.03 -22.30 5.71
N ARG A 341 20.63 -22.99 4.74
CA ARG A 341 21.67 -24.03 4.94
C ARG A 341 22.41 -24.38 3.62
N PHE A 342 23.73 -24.32 3.71
CA PHE A 342 24.74 -24.78 2.74
C PHE A 342 24.87 -26.33 2.74
N VAL A 343 25.66 -26.86 1.78
CA VAL A 343 26.05 -28.27 1.51
C VAL A 343 25.10 -28.94 0.49
N HIS A 344 25.48 -29.35 -0.73
CA HIS A 344 26.76 -29.82 -1.28
C HIS A 344 27.28 -28.98 -2.46
N ALA A 345 28.60 -28.82 -2.54
CA ALA A 345 29.28 -28.43 -3.76
C ALA A 345 29.01 -29.47 -4.86
N ARG A 346 28.43 -29.04 -5.99
CA ARG A 346 28.47 -29.81 -7.23
C ARG A 346 29.94 -29.96 -7.64
N HIS A 347 30.55 -31.10 -7.36
CA HIS A 347 31.51 -31.62 -8.33
C HIS A 347 30.70 -32.09 -9.53
N ARG A 348 30.64 -31.24 -10.57
CA ARG A 348 30.57 -31.66 -11.99
C ARG A 348 30.56 -30.42 -12.88
N ALA A 349 31.76 -29.91 -13.12
CA ALA A 349 32.15 -29.22 -14.34
C ALA A 349 33.68 -29.28 -14.48
N SER A 350 34.23 -30.50 -14.55
CA SER A 350 35.61 -30.73 -15.04
C SER A 350 35.80 -32.06 -15.80
N ASN A 351 34.77 -32.90 -16.00
CA ASN A 351 34.93 -34.16 -16.74
C ASN A 351 34.26 -34.17 -18.13
N ALA A 352 33.59 -33.10 -18.55
CA ALA A 352 33.09 -32.98 -19.92
C ALA A 352 34.17 -32.51 -20.93
N SER A 353 35.43 -32.34 -20.48
CA SER A 353 36.55 -31.96 -21.35
C SER A 353 37.76 -32.90 -21.25
N GLN A 354 37.65 -34.00 -20.50
CA GLN A 354 38.72 -34.99 -20.34
C GLN A 354 38.37 -36.41 -20.84
N GLU A 355 37.10 -36.74 -21.09
CA GLU A 355 36.72 -38.06 -21.65
C GLU A 355 36.71 -38.12 -23.19
N GLU A 356 36.87 -37.01 -23.90
CA GLU A 356 37.08 -37.00 -25.38
C GLU A 356 38.55 -37.01 -25.81
N ARG A 357 39.51 -37.10 -24.87
CA ARG A 357 40.96 -37.16 -25.20
C ARG A 357 41.69 -38.43 -24.78
N HIS A 358 41.04 -39.40 -24.12
CA HIS A 358 41.66 -40.67 -23.72
C HIS A 358 40.89 -41.92 -24.18
N GLY A 359 40.07 -41.79 -25.23
CA GLY A 359 39.30 -42.89 -25.86
C GLY A 359 39.72 -43.27 -27.28
N ILE A 360 40.81 -42.72 -27.81
CA ILE A 360 41.46 -43.16 -29.06
C ILE A 360 42.97 -42.97 -28.90
N GLN A 361 43.65 -43.97 -28.33
CA GLN A 361 44.95 -44.50 -28.75
C GLN A 361 45.36 -45.67 -27.86
#